data_AF-A0A2I1HS19-F1
#
_entry.id   AF-A0A2I1HS19-F1
#
_cell.length_a   1.000
_cell.length_b   1.000
_cell.length_c   1.000
_cell.angle_alpha   90.00
_cell.angle_beta   90.00
_cell.angle_gamma   90.00
#
_symmetry.space_group_name_H-M   'P 1'
#
loop_
_entity.id
_entity.type
_entity.pdbx_description
1 polymer ?
#
loop_
_entity_poly.entity_id
_entity_poly.type
_entity_poly.pdbx_seq_one_letter_code
_entity_poly.pdbx_strand_id
1 'polypeptide(L)'
;KGTDEILGGYNPLKWESSKTWGHTKDSFIFSFKEKDVKSVIISNIVNTSSAVFYRNISGPRFGDIIIYSDNGESKDYDCNFCKKSSYEREIRDTEDQFSIEDYEVFQIIKR
;
A
#
# COMPACT_ATOMS: atom_id res chain seq x y z
N LYS A 1 10.19 12.99 -3.75
CA LYS A 1 9.87 13.42 -5.14
C LYS A 1 11.06 13.11 -6.04
N GLY A 2 10.80 12.69 -7.27
CA GLY A 2 11.85 12.44 -8.28
C GLY A 2 12.66 11.15 -8.11
N THR A 3 12.14 10.14 -7.42
CA THR A 3 12.80 8.82 -7.30
C THR A 3 12.34 7.81 -8.35
N ASP A 4 11.29 8.12 -9.12
CA ASP A 4 10.58 7.17 -10.01
C ASP A 4 10.21 5.83 -9.32
N GLU A 5 10.14 5.84 -7.99
CA GLU A 5 9.81 4.68 -7.17
C GLU A 5 8.31 4.44 -7.23
N ILE A 6 7.94 3.19 -7.44
CA ILE A 6 6.54 2.75 -7.41
C ILE A 6 6.39 1.84 -6.20
N LEU A 7 5.45 2.16 -5.32
CA LEU A 7 4.96 1.29 -4.26
C LEU A 7 3.51 0.92 -4.55
N GLY A 8 3.16 -0.35 -4.40
CA GLY A 8 1.80 -0.79 -4.66
C GLY A 8 1.48 -2.10 -3.98
N GLY A 9 0.24 -2.55 -4.19
CA GLY A 9 -0.20 -3.83 -3.69
C GLY A 9 -1.47 -4.31 -4.38
N TYR A 10 -1.69 -5.60 -4.25
CA TYR A 10 -2.89 -6.29 -4.69
C TYR A 10 -3.65 -6.78 -3.48
N ASN A 11 -4.97 -6.59 -3.50
CA ASN A 11 -5.88 -7.19 -2.55
C ASN A 11 -7.17 -7.63 -3.27
N PRO A 12 -7.67 -8.85 -3.04
CA PRO A 12 -8.88 -9.39 -3.67
C PRO A 12 -10.17 -8.91 -3.02
N LEU A 13 -10.09 -8.33 -1.81
CA LEU A 13 -11.27 -7.92 -1.06
C LEU A 13 -11.88 -6.64 -1.64
N LYS A 14 -13.20 -6.51 -1.53
CA LYS A 14 -13.88 -5.25 -1.78
C LYS A 14 -13.39 -4.20 -0.78
N TRP A 15 -13.13 -2.99 -1.26
CA TRP A 15 -12.77 -1.88 -0.37
C TRP A 15 -13.99 -1.36 0.38
N GLU A 16 -13.79 -1.05 1.65
CA GLU A 16 -14.80 -0.55 2.57
C GLU A 16 -14.31 0.73 3.26
N SER A 17 -15.22 1.36 4.01
CA SER A 17 -14.93 2.53 4.86
C SER A 17 -15.30 2.24 6.33
N SER A 18 -15.00 1.02 6.79
CA SER A 18 -15.50 0.46 8.06
C SER A 18 -14.59 0.69 9.28
N LYS A 19 -13.41 1.30 9.12
CA LYS A 19 -12.36 1.44 10.16
C LYS A 19 -11.87 0.10 10.72
N THR A 20 -11.86 -0.93 9.88
CA THR A 20 -11.42 -2.29 10.21
C THR A 20 -10.32 -2.77 9.27
N TRP A 21 -9.73 -3.92 9.61
CA TRP A 21 -8.79 -4.61 8.74
C TRP A 21 -9.51 -5.61 7.83
N GLY A 22 -9.09 -5.65 6.57
CA GLY A 22 -9.41 -6.71 5.63
C GLY A 22 -8.58 -7.95 5.92
N HIS A 23 -9.25 -9.10 5.95
CA HIS A 23 -8.64 -10.40 6.23
C HIS A 23 -8.48 -11.20 4.94
N THR A 24 -7.25 -11.48 4.52
CA THR A 24 -7.00 -12.31 3.34
C THR A 24 -5.58 -12.89 3.37
N LYS A 25 -5.43 -14.06 2.74
CA LYS A 25 -4.14 -14.71 2.46
C LYS A 25 -3.62 -14.40 1.05
N ASP A 26 -4.47 -13.85 0.19
CA ASP A 26 -4.18 -13.61 -1.22
C ASP A 26 -3.85 -12.13 -1.46
N SER A 27 -3.12 -11.50 -0.52
CA SER A 27 -2.65 -10.11 -0.63
C SER A 27 -1.14 -10.08 -0.74
N PHE A 28 -0.63 -9.19 -1.59
CA PHE A 28 0.81 -8.94 -1.70
C PHE A 28 1.06 -7.46 -1.95
N ILE A 29 2.21 -6.98 -1.50
CA ILE A 29 2.72 -5.65 -1.83
C ILE A 29 3.95 -5.80 -2.73
N PHE A 30 4.25 -4.75 -3.48
CA PHE A 30 5.39 -4.71 -4.36
C PHE A 30 6.03 -3.33 -4.44
N SER A 31 7.28 -3.31 -4.89
CA SER A 31 7.98 -2.09 -5.25
C SER A 31 8.81 -2.22 -6.52
N PHE A 32 8.99 -1.10 -7.21
CA PHE A 32 9.93 -0.95 -8.33
C PHE A 32 10.82 0.26 -8.09
N LYS A 33 12.09 0.15 -8.44
CA LYS A 33 13.01 1.30 -8.59
C LYS A 33 13.20 1.56 -10.07
N GLU A 34 13.23 2.84 -10.45
CA GLU A 34 13.61 3.29 -11.80
C GLU A 34 12.81 2.62 -12.95
N LYS A 35 11.58 2.16 -12.66
CA LYS A 35 10.71 1.42 -13.59
C LYS A 35 11.33 0.15 -14.21
N ASP A 36 12.39 -0.42 -13.61
CA ASP A 36 12.98 -1.68 -14.05
C ASP A 36 12.25 -2.87 -13.41
N VAL A 37 11.57 -3.67 -14.22
CA VAL A 37 10.84 -4.88 -13.79
C VAL A 37 11.77 -5.91 -13.13
N LYS A 38 13.07 -5.91 -13.45
CA LYS A 38 14.04 -6.81 -12.82
C LYS A 38 14.32 -6.46 -11.37
N SER A 39 14.05 -5.22 -10.96
CA SER A 39 14.22 -4.74 -9.59
C SER A 39 13.01 -5.05 -8.68
N VAL A 40 11.97 -5.72 -9.22
CA VAL A 40 10.72 -5.89 -8.48
C VAL A 40 10.94 -6.70 -7.20
N ILE A 41 10.49 -6.12 -6.09
CA ILE A 41 10.33 -6.85 -4.84
C ILE A 41 8.85 -7.16 -4.70
N ILE A 42 8.51 -8.43 -4.53
CA ILE A 42 7.15 -8.86 -4.17
C ILE A 42 7.20 -9.44 -2.76
N SER A 43 6.26 -9.04 -1.93
CA SER A 43 6.17 -9.42 -0.53
C SER A 43 4.75 -9.90 -0.25
N ASN A 44 4.59 -11.17 0.10
CA ASN A 44 3.28 -11.76 0.36
C ASN A 44 2.85 -11.49 1.81
N ILE A 45 1.53 -11.45 2.04
CA ILE A 45 0.98 -11.29 3.37
C ILE A 45 1.36 -12.48 4.27
N VAL A 46 1.84 -12.18 5.48
CA VAL A 46 2.08 -13.19 6.53
C VAL A 46 1.03 -13.05 7.62
N ASN A 47 0.82 -11.83 8.10
CA ASN A 47 -0.25 -11.54 9.05
C ASN A 47 -1.56 -11.26 8.33
N THR A 48 -2.30 -12.32 8.00
CA THR A 48 -3.54 -12.22 7.21
C THR A 48 -4.63 -11.37 7.83
N SER A 49 -4.56 -11.04 9.14
CA SER A 49 -5.51 -10.14 9.79
C SER A 49 -5.23 -8.66 9.59
N SER A 50 -4.14 -8.31 8.91
CA SER A 50 -3.71 -6.93 8.71
C SER A 50 -3.31 -6.67 7.26
N ALA A 51 -4.04 -7.26 6.30
CA ALA A 51 -3.71 -7.15 4.89
C ALA A 51 -3.92 -5.72 4.35
N VAL A 52 -5.11 -5.16 4.57
CA VAL A 52 -5.52 -3.81 4.13
C VAL A 52 -6.34 -3.16 5.24
N PHE A 53 -6.12 -1.87 5.52
CA PHE A 53 -6.90 -1.12 6.50
C PHE A 53 -7.88 -0.17 5.84
N TYR A 54 -9.16 -0.31 6.18
CA TYR A 54 -10.26 0.46 5.59
C TYR A 54 -10.55 1.71 6.40
N ARG A 55 -9.94 2.85 6.06
CA ARG A 55 -10.24 4.14 6.72
C ARG A 55 -10.58 5.20 5.67
N ASN A 56 -11.63 5.96 5.94
CA ASN A 56 -12.12 7.09 5.15
C ASN A 56 -11.07 8.17 4.83
N ILE A 57 -10.06 8.35 5.69
CA ILE A 57 -8.95 9.30 5.46
C ILE A 57 -7.67 8.63 4.94
N SER A 58 -7.71 7.33 4.68
CA SER A 58 -6.60 6.58 4.11
C SER A 58 -6.72 6.47 2.60
N GLY A 59 -5.58 6.43 1.93
CA GLY A 59 -5.48 5.92 0.57
C GLY A 59 -5.40 4.40 0.55
N PRO A 60 -4.68 3.81 -0.41
CA PRO A 60 -4.36 2.39 -0.41
C PRO A 60 -3.45 2.05 0.78
N ARG A 61 -4.04 1.63 1.90
CA ARG A 61 -3.29 1.30 3.13
C ARG A 61 -3.17 -0.20 3.31
N PHE A 62 -2.03 -0.75 2.90
CA PHE A 62 -1.65 -2.12 3.21
C PHE A 62 -0.96 -2.16 4.59
N GLY A 63 -0.90 -3.33 5.22
CA GLY A 63 -0.25 -3.50 6.54
C GLY A 63 1.13 -2.83 6.67
N ASP A 64 1.89 -2.76 5.57
CA ASP A 64 3.25 -2.19 5.55
C ASP A 64 3.36 -0.89 4.76
N ILE A 65 2.35 -0.55 3.95
CA ILE A 65 2.29 0.70 3.18
C ILE A 65 1.22 1.59 3.83
N ILE A 66 1.67 2.62 4.54
CA ILE A 66 0.78 3.53 5.27
C ILE A 66 0.63 4.80 4.45
N ILE A 67 -0.60 5.09 4.01
CA ILE A 67 -0.98 6.29 3.26
C ILE A 67 -2.27 6.85 3.88
N TYR A 68 -2.21 8.06 4.43
CA TYR A 68 -3.39 8.76 4.96
C TYR A 68 -3.17 10.27 5.05
N SER A 69 -4.27 11.00 5.23
CA SER A 69 -4.24 12.43 5.54
C SER A 69 -4.52 12.66 7.02
N ASP A 70 -3.66 13.40 7.72
CA ASP A 70 -3.95 13.85 9.10
C ASP A 70 -4.95 15.01 9.14
N ASN A 71 -5.17 15.68 7.99
CA ASN A 71 -6.06 16.84 7.88
C ASN A 71 -7.52 16.47 7.57
N GLY A 72 -7.85 15.18 7.50
CA GLY A 72 -9.21 14.68 7.31
C GLY A 72 -9.50 14.14 5.91
N GLU A 73 -10.78 13.86 5.64
CA GLU A 73 -11.23 13.33 4.36
C GLU A 73 -11.06 14.35 3.23
N SER A 74 -10.84 13.88 2.00
CA SER A 74 -10.71 14.72 0.79
C SER A 74 -9.56 15.75 0.86
N LYS A 75 -8.56 15.48 1.71
CA LYS A 75 -7.30 16.22 1.77
C LYS A 75 -6.18 15.38 1.19
N ASP A 76 -5.12 16.06 0.77
CA ASP A 76 -3.92 15.41 0.27
C ASP A 76 -3.33 14.48 1.34
N TYR A 77 -2.79 13.35 0.90
CA TYR A 77 -2.10 12.41 1.78
C TYR A 77 -0.74 12.99 2.17
N ASP A 78 -0.63 13.42 3.42
CA ASP A 78 0.56 14.06 3.99
C ASP A 78 1.34 13.14 4.93
N CYS A 79 0.76 12.00 5.29
CA CYS A 79 1.39 10.99 6.14
C CYS A 79 1.56 9.68 5.38
N ASN A 80 2.71 9.55 4.70
CA ASN A 80 3.03 8.38 3.89
C ASN A 80 4.38 7.80 4.27
N PHE A 81 4.42 6.51 4.61
CA PHE A 81 5.65 5.79 4.92
C PHE A 81 5.46 4.28 4.70
N CYS A 82 6.56 3.56 4.57
CA CYS A 82 6.56 2.11 4.40
C CYS A 82 7.36 1.48 5.54
N LYS A 83 6.75 0.58 6.30
CA LYS A 83 7.39 -0.09 7.44
C LYS A 83 7.00 -1.55 7.46
N LYS A 84 8.00 -2.45 7.46
CA LYS A 84 7.76 -3.88 7.46
C LYS A 84 7.04 -4.33 8.74
N SER A 85 5.89 -4.97 8.61
CA SER A 85 5.04 -5.37 9.75
C SER A 85 4.28 -6.68 9.50
N SER A 86 3.39 -6.69 8.52
CA SER A 86 2.44 -7.75 8.19
C SER A 86 2.87 -8.58 6.97
N TYR A 87 3.75 -8.04 6.11
CA TYR A 87 4.21 -8.72 4.91
C TYR A 87 5.61 -9.34 5.11
N GLU A 88 5.92 -10.35 4.30
CA GLU A 88 7.09 -11.22 4.45
C GLU A 88 8.42 -10.46 4.39
N ARG A 89 8.53 -9.57 3.41
CA ARG A 89 9.74 -8.83 3.03
C ARG A 89 9.49 -7.33 3.12
N GLU A 90 10.55 -6.62 3.50
CA GLU A 90 10.62 -5.18 3.31
C GLU A 90 10.70 -4.86 1.81
N ILE A 91 9.97 -3.83 1.38
CA ILE A 91 9.89 -3.42 -0.04
C ILE A 91 10.52 -2.05 -0.30
N ARG A 92 11.01 -1.37 0.73
CA ARG A 92 11.62 -0.03 0.66
C ARG A 92 12.84 -0.01 1.57
N ASP A 93 13.95 0.60 1.16
CA ASP A 93 15.21 0.57 1.92
C ASP A 93 15.18 1.43 3.21
N THR A 94 14.16 2.27 3.36
CA THR A 94 14.01 3.21 4.48
C THR A 94 12.55 3.29 4.93
N GLU A 95 12.34 3.56 6.22
CA GLU A 95 11.02 3.86 6.80
C GLU A 95 10.66 5.36 6.72
N ASP A 96 11.52 6.19 6.11
CA ASP A 96 11.32 7.63 5.99
C ASP A 96 10.01 7.99 5.28
N GLN A 97 9.46 9.15 5.64
CA GLN A 97 8.29 9.67 4.98
C GLN A 97 8.55 10.00 3.50
N PHE A 98 7.54 9.78 2.67
CA PHE A 98 7.58 10.15 1.26
C PHE A 98 6.35 10.97 0.84
N SER A 99 6.52 11.70 -0.25
CA SER A 99 5.43 12.41 -0.92
C SER A 99 4.95 11.59 -2.12
N ILE A 100 3.65 11.58 -2.33
CA ILE A 100 3.01 10.93 -3.47
C ILE A 100 2.88 11.98 -4.58
N GLU A 101 3.42 11.67 -5.76
CA GLU A 101 3.23 12.50 -6.95
C GLU A 101 1.93 12.14 -7.68
N ASP A 102 1.63 10.84 -7.76
CA ASP A 102 0.41 10.31 -8.35
C ASP A 102 0.05 8.95 -7.70
N TYR A 103 -1.21 8.52 -7.82
CA TYR A 103 -1.65 7.19 -7.44
C TYR A 103 -2.77 6.69 -8.35
N GLU A 104 -2.76 5.39 -8.62
CA GLU A 104 -3.74 4.74 -9.49
C GLU A 104 -4.37 3.54 -8.77
N VAL A 105 -5.65 3.29 -9.03
CA VAL A 105 -6.38 2.13 -8.50
C VAL A 105 -7.06 1.41 -9.65
N PHE A 106 -6.77 0.11 -9.77
CA PHE A 106 -7.31 -0.75 -10.81
C PHE A 106 -8.15 -1.86 -10.21
N GLN A 107 -9.32 -2.12 -10.81
CA GLN A 107 -10.16 -3.26 -10.45
C GLN A 107 -10.01 -4.37 -11.49
N ILE A 108 -9.70 -5.58 -11.03
CA ILE A 108 -9.62 -6.77 -11.89
C ILE A 108 -11.00 -7.42 -11.96
N ILE A 109 -11.56 -7.53 -13.18
CA ILE A 109 -12.84 -8.18 -13.45
C ILE A 109 -12.57 -9.46 -14.23
N LYS A 110 -13.01 -10.61 -13.70
CA LYS A 110 -12.96 -11.88 -14.46
C LYS A 110 -13.92 -11.79 -15.65
N ARG A 111 -13.45 -12.20 -16.82
CA ARG A 111 -14.26 -12.37 -18.02
C ARG A 111 -14.93 -13.73 -18.04
#